data_AF-A0A146GBQ8-F1
#
_entry.id   AF-A0A146GBQ8-F1
#
_cell.length_a   1.000
_cell.length_b   1.000
_cell.length_c   1.000
_cell.angle_alpha   90.00
_cell.angle_beta   90.00
_cell.angle_gamma   90.00
#
_symmetry.space_group_name_H-M   'P 1'
#
loop_
_entity.id
_entity.type
_entity.pdbx_description
1 polymer ?
#
loop_
_entity_poly.entity_id
_entity_poly.type
_entity_poly.pdbx_seq_one_letter_code
_entity_poly.pdbx_strand_id
1 'polypeptide(L)'
;MEESPFAAPFIYAAGGDIEVRIEDHPDPTRIDHVWISIDTEEFGRIRIAVNTDSRNSFMAGFDRRIRVGTLRGTWTELPPRIVQAHRGFDYASIPDIESIAFEPMPRVQVESLLSRACYRASLLEVWGTPYERPRIGIHQIHSRRASRAVPVDLRGRDGALQFYFRDDYTTLLVLFKFDGQP
;
A
#
# COMPACT_ATOMS: atom_id res chain seq x y z
N MET A 1 -13.05 0.54 -28.86
CA MET A 1 -13.21 0.70 -27.41
C MET A 1 -12.37 1.90 -27.03
N GLU A 2 -13.00 3.05 -26.81
CA GLU A 2 -12.30 4.23 -26.31
C GLU A 2 -11.97 3.98 -24.83
N GLU A 3 -10.67 4.01 -24.51
CA GLU A 3 -10.21 4.03 -23.13
C GLU A 3 -10.71 5.31 -22.47
N SER A 4 -11.42 5.17 -21.35
CA SER A 4 -11.91 6.30 -20.57
C SER A 4 -10.72 7.18 -20.15
N PRO A 5 -10.69 8.49 -20.49
CA PRO A 5 -9.57 9.39 -20.17
C PRO A 5 -9.44 9.73 -18.68
N PHE A 6 -10.20 9.05 -17.79
CA PHE A 6 -10.22 9.31 -16.34
C PHE A 6 -10.08 8.05 -15.47
N ALA A 7 -9.52 6.95 -15.96
CA ALA A 7 -8.96 5.93 -15.07
C ALA A 7 -7.61 6.44 -14.56
N ALA A 8 -7.58 7.08 -13.39
CA ALA A 8 -6.35 7.62 -12.78
C ALA A 8 -5.14 6.68 -12.99
N PRO A 9 -3.97 7.19 -13.42
CA PRO A 9 -2.86 6.34 -13.83
C PRO A 9 -2.41 5.44 -12.67
N PHE A 10 -2.10 4.17 -12.90
CA PHE A 10 -1.46 3.36 -11.85
C PHE A 10 0.01 3.71 -11.84
N ILE A 11 0.61 3.86 -10.66
CA ILE A 11 1.98 4.33 -10.49
C ILE A 11 2.80 3.29 -9.75
N TYR A 12 4.04 3.15 -10.20
CA TYR A 12 5.14 2.59 -9.43
C TYR A 12 6.06 3.72 -9.01
N ALA A 13 6.43 3.75 -7.74
CA ALA A 13 7.46 4.66 -7.24
C ALA A 13 8.41 3.93 -6.30
N ALA A 14 9.66 4.37 -6.30
CA ALA A 14 10.70 3.88 -5.41
C ALA A 14 11.50 5.07 -4.85
N GLY A 15 11.79 5.05 -3.56
CA GLY A 15 12.40 6.19 -2.88
C GLY A 15 13.02 5.87 -1.53
N GLY A 16 13.94 6.72 -1.10
CA GLY A 16 14.60 6.66 0.21
C GLY A 16 14.05 7.69 1.19
N ASP A 17 14.86 8.03 2.21
CA ASP A 17 14.56 9.06 3.22
C ASP A 17 13.12 8.96 3.77
N ILE A 18 12.84 7.76 4.29
CA ILE A 18 11.50 7.30 4.63
C ILE A 18 11.05 7.94 5.93
N GLU A 19 9.93 8.66 5.89
CA GLU A 19 9.25 9.20 7.05
C GLU A 19 7.89 8.53 7.23
N VAL A 20 7.53 8.20 8.47
CA VAL A 20 6.23 7.59 8.77
C VAL A 20 5.48 8.45 9.79
N ARG A 21 4.18 8.63 9.56
CA ARG A 21 3.27 9.33 10.47
C ARG A 21 1.93 8.62 10.50
N ILE A 22 1.45 8.33 11.70
CA ILE A 22 0.07 7.88 11.89
C ILE A 22 -0.83 9.12 11.75
N GLU A 23 -1.92 8.99 10.99
CA GLU A 23 -2.91 10.06 10.88
C GLU A 23 -3.40 10.45 12.27
N ASP A 24 -3.57 11.76 12.48
CA ASP A 24 -4.03 12.30 13.75
C ASP A 24 -5.35 13.02 13.51
N HIS A 25 -6.35 12.72 14.36
CA HIS A 25 -7.67 13.29 14.28
C HIS A 25 -8.27 13.37 15.70
N PRO A 26 -8.94 14.48 16.08
CA PRO A 26 -9.53 14.63 17.42
C PRO A 26 -10.52 13.53 17.80
N ASP A 27 -11.18 12.96 16.79
CA ASP A 27 -12.00 11.76 16.90
C ASP A 27 -11.18 10.53 16.45
N PRO A 28 -10.80 9.62 17.36
CA PRO A 28 -10.00 8.42 17.05
C PRO A 28 -10.68 7.44 16.11
N THR A 29 -12.00 7.50 15.95
CA THR A 29 -12.75 6.62 15.04
C THR A 29 -12.58 7.01 13.57
N ARG A 30 -12.04 8.21 13.33
CA ARG A 30 -11.77 8.76 12.00
C ARG A 30 -10.32 8.62 11.55
N ILE A 31 -9.45 8.10 12.41
CA ILE A 31 -8.07 7.76 12.05
C ILE A 31 -8.11 6.43 11.29
N ASP A 32 -7.83 6.47 10.00
CA ASP A 32 -7.80 5.28 9.15
C ASP A 32 -6.53 5.16 8.30
N HIS A 33 -5.58 6.11 8.36
CA HIS A 33 -4.35 6.04 7.56
C HIS A 33 -3.04 6.02 8.36
N VAL A 34 -2.06 5.33 7.78
CA VAL A 34 -0.64 5.62 7.96
C VAL A 34 -0.14 6.36 6.74
N TRP A 35 0.54 7.48 6.95
CA TRP A 35 1.21 8.23 5.90
C TRP A 35 2.70 7.89 5.91
N ILE A 36 3.20 7.44 4.77
CA ILE A 36 4.63 7.20 4.56
C ILE A 36 5.10 8.22 3.52
N SER A 37 6.21 8.92 3.75
CA SER A 37 6.79 9.82 2.75
C SER A 37 8.13 9.28 2.33
N ILE A 38 8.42 9.34 1.03
CA ILE A 38 9.70 8.92 0.45
C ILE A 38 10.23 10.00 -0.46
N ASP A 39 11.55 10.15 -0.51
CA ASP A 39 12.24 10.98 -1.48
C ASP A 39 12.59 10.13 -2.71
N THR A 40 12.03 10.50 -3.86
CA THR A 40 12.28 9.85 -5.16
C THR A 40 13.29 10.62 -6.01
N GLU A 41 14.02 11.56 -5.40
CA GLU A 41 14.99 12.47 -6.02
C GLU A 41 14.34 13.40 -7.04
N GLU A 42 14.28 13.02 -8.32
CA GLU A 42 13.87 13.91 -9.41
C GLU A 42 12.43 14.41 -9.27
N PHE A 43 11.52 13.55 -8.82
CA PHE A 43 10.12 13.91 -8.58
C PHE A 43 9.89 14.54 -7.18
N GLY A 44 10.95 14.57 -6.36
CA GLY A 44 10.94 15.05 -4.99
C GLY A 44 10.21 14.13 -4.03
N ARG A 45 9.71 14.70 -2.93
CA ARG A 45 9.08 13.93 -1.86
C ARG A 45 7.61 13.66 -2.14
N ILE A 46 7.24 12.38 -2.18
CA ILE A 46 5.84 11.93 -2.34
C ILE A 46 5.30 11.33 -1.04
N ARG A 47 3.97 11.34 -0.88
CA ARG A 47 3.29 10.73 0.27
C ARG A 47 2.46 9.52 -0.15
N ILE A 48 2.69 8.39 0.47
CA ILE A 48 1.86 7.20 0.40
C ILE A 48 0.83 7.23 1.53
N ALA A 49 -0.44 7.02 1.22
CA ALA A 49 -1.50 6.82 2.19
C ALA A 49 -1.93 5.35 2.20
N VAL A 50 -1.71 4.70 3.34
CA VAL A 50 -2.02 3.29 3.58
C VAL A 50 -3.21 3.23 4.51
N ASN A 51 -4.32 2.65 4.05
CA ASN A 51 -5.47 2.42 4.92
C ASN A 51 -5.08 1.36 5.97
N THR A 52 -5.48 1.58 7.21
CA THR A 52 -5.26 0.64 8.34
C THR A 52 -6.57 0.07 8.86
N ASP A 53 -7.68 0.68 8.45
CA ASP A 53 -9.03 0.32 8.83
C ASP A 53 -10.02 0.84 7.76
N SER A 54 -11.13 0.14 7.51
CA SER A 54 -12.11 0.51 6.49
C SER A 54 -13.45 0.91 7.11
N ARG A 55 -13.70 2.21 7.16
CA ARG A 55 -15.02 2.76 7.51
C ARG A 55 -16.10 2.32 6.54
N ASN A 56 -15.80 2.22 5.25
CA ASN A 56 -16.76 1.76 4.24
C ASN A 56 -17.19 0.30 4.49
N SER A 57 -16.24 -0.56 4.87
CA SER A 57 -16.55 -1.95 5.26
C SER A 57 -17.42 -1.98 6.52
N PHE A 58 -17.08 -1.18 7.54
CA PHE A 58 -17.88 -1.07 8.76
C PHE A 58 -19.32 -0.62 8.47
N MET A 59 -19.51 0.44 7.68
CA MET A 59 -20.82 0.95 7.32
C MET A 59 -21.66 -0.03 6.48
N ALA A 60 -20.99 -0.92 5.74
CA ALA A 60 -21.63 -2.00 4.98
C ALA A 60 -21.89 -3.26 5.82
N GLY A 61 -21.56 -3.27 7.12
CA GLY A 61 -21.75 -4.41 8.01
C GLY A 61 -20.69 -5.52 7.88
N PHE A 62 -19.55 -5.22 7.26
CA PHE A 62 -18.43 -6.15 7.09
C PHE A 62 -17.33 -5.92 8.14
N ASP A 63 -16.37 -6.85 8.23
CA ASP A 63 -15.19 -6.64 9.07
C ASP A 63 -14.40 -5.42 8.57
N ARG A 64 -14.16 -4.48 9.48
CA ARG A 64 -13.46 -3.21 9.21
C ARG A 64 -11.95 -3.38 9.17
N ARG A 65 -11.41 -4.46 9.75
CA ARG A 65 -9.97 -4.69 9.84
C ARG A 65 -9.40 -4.93 8.46
N ILE A 66 -8.25 -4.32 8.22
CA ILE A 66 -7.42 -4.67 7.08
C ILE A 66 -6.84 -6.06 7.30
N ARG A 67 -6.75 -6.82 6.22
CA ARG A 67 -6.08 -8.11 6.15
C ARG A 67 -4.73 -7.93 5.50
N VAL A 68 -3.68 -8.33 6.19
CA VAL A 68 -2.30 -8.12 5.73
C VAL A 68 -1.71 -9.46 5.35
N GLY A 69 -1.16 -9.52 4.14
CA GLY A 69 -0.29 -10.61 3.69
C GLY A 69 1.15 -10.12 3.63
N THR A 70 2.12 -10.95 4.03
CA THR A 70 3.53 -10.59 3.97
C THR A 70 4.37 -11.67 3.31
N LEU A 71 5.36 -11.25 2.53
CA LEU A 71 6.36 -12.14 1.93
C LEU A 71 7.76 -11.58 2.20
N ARG A 72 8.66 -12.43 2.68
CA ARG A 72 10.06 -12.06 2.92
C ARG A 72 10.91 -12.52 1.75
N GLY A 73 11.92 -11.71 1.42
CA GLY A 73 12.89 -12.04 0.39
C GLY A 73 14.27 -11.48 0.72
N THR A 74 15.13 -11.49 -0.28
CA THR A 74 16.50 -10.95 -0.22
C THR A 74 16.77 -10.09 -1.44
N TRP A 75 17.75 -9.19 -1.36
CA TRP A 75 18.14 -8.33 -2.47
C TRP A 75 19.67 -8.24 -2.59
N THR A 76 20.15 -8.07 -3.81
CA THR A 76 21.57 -7.82 -4.12
C THR A 76 21.81 -6.39 -4.60
N GLU A 77 20.79 -5.79 -5.22
CA GLU A 77 20.81 -4.42 -5.72
C GLU A 77 19.52 -3.71 -5.29
N LEU A 78 19.63 -2.41 -5.03
CA LEU A 78 18.46 -1.58 -4.77
C LEU A 78 17.86 -1.11 -6.10
N PRO A 79 16.53 -1.04 -6.22
CA PRO A 79 15.91 -0.43 -7.39
C PRO A 79 16.26 1.07 -7.48
N PRO A 80 16.25 1.64 -8.69
CA PRO A 80 16.47 3.07 -8.87
C PRO A 80 15.34 3.87 -8.20
N ARG A 81 15.67 5.06 -7.69
CA ARG A 81 14.68 6.01 -7.18
C ARG A 81 13.96 6.64 -8.37
N ILE A 82 12.65 6.46 -8.44
CA ILE A 82 11.86 6.82 -9.64
C ILE A 82 10.39 7.00 -9.30
N VAL A 83 9.68 7.75 -10.13
CA VAL A 83 8.22 7.73 -10.25
C VAL A 83 7.87 7.50 -11.71
N GLN A 84 7.05 6.49 -12.00
CA GLN A 84 6.63 6.21 -13.37
C GLN A 84 5.21 5.63 -13.43
N ALA A 85 4.56 5.86 -14.57
CA ALA A 85 3.34 5.15 -14.90
C ALA A 85 3.61 3.65 -14.99
N HIS A 86 2.71 2.86 -14.42
CA HIS A 86 2.80 1.41 -14.39
C HIS A 86 1.53 0.81 -14.99
N ARG A 87 1.65 -0.25 -15.79
CA ARG A 87 0.49 -0.83 -16.50
C ARG A 87 -0.55 -1.41 -15.56
N GLY A 88 -0.09 -1.93 -14.42
CA GLY A 88 -0.92 -2.46 -13.36
C GLY A 88 -0.14 -3.43 -12.47
N PHE A 89 -0.70 -3.77 -11.32
CA PHE A 89 -0.17 -4.76 -10.39
C PHE A 89 -1.33 -5.62 -9.89
N ASP A 90 -1.22 -6.93 -10.03
CA ASP A 90 -2.18 -7.91 -9.52
C ASP A 90 -1.43 -8.84 -8.57
N TYR A 91 -1.99 -9.12 -7.39
CA TYR A 91 -1.32 -10.04 -6.46
C TYR A 91 -1.16 -11.45 -7.04
N ALA A 92 -2.03 -11.84 -7.96
CA ALA A 92 -1.96 -13.12 -8.66
C ALA A 92 -0.69 -13.31 -9.50
N SER A 93 0.06 -12.24 -9.82
CA SER A 93 1.35 -12.34 -10.51
C SER A 93 2.53 -12.54 -9.57
N ILE A 94 2.32 -12.50 -8.24
CA ILE A 94 3.38 -12.68 -7.25
C ILE A 94 3.66 -14.18 -7.11
N PRO A 95 4.92 -14.64 -7.26
CA PRO A 95 5.29 -16.01 -6.96
C PRO A 95 4.88 -16.41 -5.54
N ASP A 96 4.34 -17.61 -5.38
CA ASP A 96 3.92 -18.16 -4.09
C ASP A 96 2.80 -17.37 -3.38
N ILE A 97 2.04 -16.53 -4.08
CA ILE A 97 0.90 -15.79 -3.51
C ILE A 97 -0.11 -16.70 -2.81
N GLU A 98 -0.29 -17.93 -3.31
CA GLU A 98 -1.19 -18.93 -2.72
C GLU A 98 -0.76 -19.37 -1.30
N SER A 99 0.52 -19.19 -0.96
CA SER A 99 1.06 -19.50 0.37
C SER A 99 0.89 -18.35 1.37
N ILE A 100 0.51 -17.15 0.91
CA ILE A 100 0.39 -15.97 1.76
C ILE A 100 -0.97 -15.98 2.48
N ALA A 101 -0.92 -16.14 3.79
CA ALA A 101 -2.09 -15.93 4.65
C ALA A 101 -2.38 -14.42 4.79
N PHE A 102 -3.62 -14.03 4.48
CA PHE A 102 -4.12 -12.67 4.68
C PHE A 102 -4.86 -12.57 6.01
N GLU A 103 -4.14 -12.16 7.06
CA GLU A 103 -4.68 -12.14 8.42
C GLU A 103 -5.34 -10.80 8.75
N PRO A 104 -6.57 -10.77 9.30
CA PRO A 104 -7.20 -9.55 9.76
C PRO A 104 -6.44 -8.98 10.96
N MET A 105 -5.82 -7.82 10.78
CA MET A 105 -5.01 -7.16 11.79
C MET A 105 -5.73 -5.94 12.39
N PRO A 106 -5.71 -5.76 13.72
CA PRO A 106 -6.12 -4.51 14.35
C PRO A 106 -5.27 -3.33 13.87
N ARG A 107 -5.88 -2.16 13.72
CA ARG A 107 -5.23 -0.91 13.28
C ARG A 107 -3.86 -0.68 13.94
N VAL A 108 -3.80 -0.74 15.26
CA VAL A 108 -2.56 -0.50 16.03
C VAL A 108 -1.42 -1.47 15.69
N GLN A 109 -1.75 -2.71 15.29
CA GLN A 109 -0.74 -3.68 14.88
C GLN A 109 -0.20 -3.37 13.48
N VAL A 110 -1.06 -2.89 12.58
CA VAL A 110 -0.65 -2.46 11.23
C VAL A 110 0.19 -1.18 11.30
N GLU A 111 -0.24 -0.21 12.10
CA GLU A 111 0.56 0.98 12.40
C GLU A 111 1.95 0.59 12.92
N SER A 112 2.02 -0.31 13.89
CA SER A 112 3.27 -0.81 14.46
C SER A 112 4.14 -1.56 13.45
N LEU A 113 3.54 -2.40 12.59
CA LEU A 113 4.23 -3.11 11.51
C LEU A 113 4.87 -2.12 10.53
N LEU A 114 4.07 -1.18 10.02
CA LEU A 114 4.52 -0.20 9.03
C LEU A 114 5.57 0.74 9.60
N SER A 115 5.39 1.24 10.83
CA SER A 115 6.38 2.09 11.48
C SER A 115 7.71 1.38 11.65
N ARG A 116 7.72 0.13 12.17
CA ARG A 116 8.97 -0.65 12.31
C ARG A 116 9.63 -0.91 10.96
N ALA A 117 8.87 -1.22 9.93
CA ALA A 117 9.41 -1.42 8.59
C ALA A 117 10.03 -0.13 8.05
N CYS A 118 9.33 1.01 8.16
CA CYS A 118 9.84 2.31 7.71
C CYS A 118 11.14 2.71 8.45
N TYR A 119 11.22 2.49 9.77
CA TYR A 119 12.42 2.83 10.55
C TYR A 119 13.67 2.02 10.16
N ARG A 120 13.48 0.79 9.67
CA ARG A 120 14.60 -0.09 9.26
C ARG A 120 14.92 0.00 7.78
N ALA A 121 13.95 0.39 6.95
CA ALA A 121 14.09 0.35 5.51
C ALA A 121 15.03 1.45 5.02
N SER A 122 15.92 1.10 4.10
CA SER A 122 16.74 2.07 3.37
C SER A 122 16.08 2.55 2.08
N LEU A 123 15.15 1.76 1.56
CA LEU A 123 14.36 2.08 0.38
C LEU A 123 12.98 1.41 0.47
N LEU A 124 11.98 2.07 -0.13
CA LEU A 124 10.62 1.57 -0.27
C LEU A 124 10.17 1.68 -1.72
N GLU A 125 9.68 0.58 -2.27
CA GLU A 125 8.84 0.58 -3.47
C GLU A 125 7.36 0.61 -3.10
N VAL A 126 6.57 1.29 -3.91
CA VAL A 126 5.11 1.38 -3.77
C VAL A 126 4.43 1.26 -5.13
N TRP A 127 3.36 0.47 -5.14
CA TRP A 127 2.39 0.40 -6.24
C TRP A 127 1.05 0.94 -5.75
N GLY A 128 0.41 1.80 -6.54
CA GLY A 128 -0.90 2.34 -6.20
C GLY A 128 -1.40 3.36 -7.20
N THR A 129 -2.44 4.10 -6.83
CA THR A 129 -3.03 5.13 -7.69
C THR A 129 -2.83 6.50 -7.09
N PRO A 130 -2.45 7.52 -7.88
CA PRO A 130 -2.25 8.84 -7.36
C PRO A 130 -3.55 9.42 -6.83
N TYR A 131 -3.41 10.21 -5.78
CA TYR A 131 -4.46 11.07 -5.26
C TYR A 131 -3.87 12.46 -5.00
N GLU A 132 -4.72 13.47 -5.13
CA GLU A 132 -4.35 14.86 -4.86
C GLU A 132 -5.20 15.39 -3.70
N ARG A 133 -4.66 15.34 -2.47
CA ARG A 133 -5.23 16.03 -1.29
C ARG A 133 -4.15 16.31 -0.24
N PRO A 134 -3.97 17.55 0.25
CA PRO A 134 -3.42 18.73 -0.45
C PRO A 134 -1.98 18.56 -1.01
N ARG A 135 -1.45 17.34 -1.13
CA ARG A 135 -0.20 17.02 -1.83
C ARG A 135 -0.43 15.83 -2.77
N ILE A 136 0.39 15.69 -3.81
CA ILE A 136 0.42 14.49 -4.66
C ILE A 136 0.86 13.31 -3.79
N GLY A 137 0.07 12.25 -3.82
CA GLY A 137 0.39 11.03 -3.09
C GLY A 137 -0.07 9.78 -3.81
N ILE A 138 0.27 8.62 -3.28
CA ILE A 138 -0.15 7.31 -3.79
C ILE A 138 -1.09 6.67 -2.78
N HIS A 139 -2.32 6.37 -3.22
CA HIS A 139 -3.34 5.69 -2.45
C HIS A 139 -3.41 4.23 -2.89
N GLN A 140 -3.63 3.36 -1.92
CA GLN A 140 -3.89 1.95 -2.21
C GLN A 140 -5.32 1.82 -2.71
N ILE A 141 -5.49 1.49 -4.00
CA ILE A 141 -6.80 1.15 -4.52
C ILE A 141 -7.17 -0.25 -4.06
N HIS A 142 -8.36 -0.34 -3.48
CA HIS A 142 -9.04 -1.61 -3.28
C HIS A 142 -9.98 -1.84 -4.45
N SER A 143 -9.70 -2.87 -5.23
CA SER A 143 -10.61 -3.50 -6.17
C SER A 143 -11.67 -4.31 -5.39
N ARG A 144 -12.82 -4.67 -5.99
CA ARG A 144 -13.82 -5.56 -5.34
C ARG A 144 -13.21 -6.87 -4.82
N ARG A 145 -12.20 -7.40 -5.52
CA ARG A 145 -11.39 -8.53 -5.04
C ARG A 145 -10.63 -8.19 -3.75
N ALA A 146 -10.18 -6.96 -3.55
CA ALA A 146 -9.55 -6.56 -2.30
C ALA A 146 -10.57 -6.14 -1.22
N SER A 147 -11.84 -5.88 -1.53
CA SER A 147 -12.85 -5.48 -0.55
C SER A 147 -14.27 -5.67 -1.08
N ARG A 148 -15.12 -6.42 -0.36
CA ARG A 148 -16.56 -6.59 -0.69
C ARG A 148 -17.35 -5.30 -0.62
N ALA A 149 -16.86 -4.31 0.12
CA ALA A 149 -17.47 -2.97 0.19
C ALA A 149 -17.27 -2.17 -1.10
N VAL A 150 -16.37 -2.58 -1.99
CA VAL A 150 -16.13 -1.93 -3.27
C VAL A 150 -17.02 -2.57 -4.35
N PRO A 151 -17.84 -1.79 -5.07
CA PRO A 151 -18.80 -2.34 -6.02
C PRO A 151 -18.14 -2.91 -7.28
N VAL A 152 -17.00 -2.35 -7.71
CA VAL A 152 -16.34 -2.65 -9.00
C VAL A 152 -15.00 -3.35 -8.79
N ASP A 153 -14.77 -4.41 -9.56
CA ASP A 153 -13.48 -5.09 -9.61
C ASP A 153 -12.51 -4.40 -10.58
N LEU A 154 -11.52 -3.67 -10.05
CA LEU A 154 -10.48 -3.00 -10.82
C LEU A 154 -9.25 -3.91 -10.93
N ARG A 155 -9.18 -4.72 -11.99
CA ARG A 155 -8.02 -5.61 -12.24
C ARG A 155 -6.74 -4.81 -12.48
N GLY A 156 -5.60 -5.32 -12.02
CA GLY A 156 -4.30 -4.68 -12.18
C GLY A 156 -4.13 -3.40 -11.35
N ARG A 157 -4.96 -3.20 -10.32
CA ARG A 157 -4.92 -2.00 -9.47
C ARG A 157 -4.66 -2.31 -8.00
N ASP A 158 -4.12 -3.49 -7.71
CA ASP A 158 -3.81 -3.87 -6.34
C ASP A 158 -2.61 -3.06 -5.84
N GLY A 159 -2.76 -2.33 -4.73
CA GLY A 159 -1.65 -1.56 -4.15
C GLY A 159 -0.73 -2.41 -3.27
N ALA A 160 0.57 -2.15 -3.23
CA ALA A 160 1.51 -2.91 -2.40
C ALA A 160 2.70 -2.04 -1.95
N LEU A 161 3.42 -2.53 -0.94
CA LEU A 161 4.65 -1.91 -0.43
C LEU A 161 5.76 -2.95 -0.37
N GLN A 162 6.96 -2.63 -0.85
CA GLN A 162 8.14 -3.48 -0.69
C GLN A 162 9.26 -2.71 0.00
N PHE A 163 9.57 -3.14 1.23
CA PHE A 163 10.63 -2.56 2.04
C PHE A 163 11.95 -3.28 1.79
N TYR A 164 13.03 -2.51 1.69
CA TYR A 164 14.40 -3.02 1.56
C TYR A 164 15.19 -2.68 2.81
N PHE A 165 15.64 -3.71 3.54
CA PHE A 165 16.41 -3.56 4.77
C PHE A 165 17.89 -3.74 4.48
N ARG A 166 18.71 -2.79 4.92
CA ARG A 166 20.16 -2.77 4.64
C ARG A 166 21.00 -3.58 5.62
N ASP A 167 20.51 -3.76 6.83
CA ASP A 167 21.26 -4.46 7.89
C ASP A 167 21.51 -5.94 7.55
N ASP A 168 20.55 -6.57 6.87
CA ASP A 168 20.52 -8.01 6.62
C ASP A 168 20.26 -8.36 5.14
N TYR A 169 20.23 -7.35 4.25
CA TYR A 169 19.92 -7.51 2.82
C TYR A 169 18.60 -8.24 2.55
N THR A 170 17.62 -8.09 3.45
CA THR A 170 16.29 -8.69 3.31
C THR A 170 15.26 -7.71 2.76
N THR A 171 14.19 -8.26 2.19
CA THR A 171 13.00 -7.50 1.79
C THR A 171 11.76 -7.96 2.55
N LEU A 172 10.78 -7.07 2.66
CA LEU A 172 9.43 -7.38 3.13
C LEU A 172 8.41 -6.76 2.17
N LEU A 173 7.75 -7.61 1.39
CA LEU A 173 6.57 -7.25 0.62
C LEU A 173 5.35 -7.31 1.53
N VAL A 174 4.56 -6.24 1.54
CA VAL A 174 3.33 -6.11 2.32
C VAL A 174 2.16 -5.88 1.37
N LEU A 175 1.17 -6.76 1.49
CA LEU A 175 -0.03 -6.84 0.67
C LEU A 175 -1.26 -6.57 1.55
N PHE A 176 -2.28 -5.96 0.97
CA PHE A 176 -3.39 -5.38 1.69
C PHE A 176 -4.73 -5.77 1.07
N LYS A 177 -5.59 -6.39 1.87
CA LYS A 177 -6.99 -6.68 1.54
C LYS A 177 -7.88 -6.19 2.67
N PHE A 178 -9.18 -6.05 2.43
CA PHE A 178 -10.22 -5.89 3.43
C PHE A 178 -11.22 -7.03 3.30
N ASP A 179 -12.22 -7.07 4.18
CA ASP A 179 -13.23 -8.12 4.16
C ASP A 179 -13.82 -8.28 2.75
N GLY A 180 -13.76 -9.51 2.22
CA GLY A 180 -14.27 -9.79 0.90
C GLY A 180 -13.70 -10.96 0.13
N GLN A 181 -12.67 -11.61 0.64
CA GLN A 181 -12.12 -12.83 0.06
C GLN A 181 -11.92 -13.93 1.10
N PRO A 182 -11.92 -15.21 0.68
CA PRO A 182 -11.22 -16.28 1.38
C PRO A 182 -9.72 -16.00 1.44
#